data_AF-A0A7C5WHH8-F1
#
_entry.id   AF-A0A7C5WHH8-F1
#
_cell.length_a   1.000
_cell.length_b   1.000
_cell.length_c   1.000
_cell.angle_alpha   90.00
_cell.angle_beta   90.00
_cell.angle_gamma   90.00
#
_symmetry.space_group_name_H-M   'P 1'
#
loop_
_entity.id
_entity.type
_entity.pdbx_description
1 polymer ?
#
loop_
_entity_poly.entity_id
_entity_poly.type
_entity_poly.pdbx_seq_one_letter_code
_entity_poly.pdbx_strand_id
1 'polypeptide(L)'
;MIVRTWKTLPKLVRFMVRNAALGIGFGWALLGALLWADVGGLGSLIGHSRLAGPALFLLFGGFAVTFGGAAVSTAVLLGHEFEDDRDLDKAGPAVVTDDPLPATLPAKTR
;
A
#
# COMPACT_ATOMS: atom_id res chain seq x y z
N MET A 1 14.03 12.50 -18.21
CA MET A 1 14.65 12.28 -16.87
C MET A 1 13.79 11.44 -15.93
N ILE A 2 12.45 11.56 -15.91
CA ILE A 2 11.53 10.81 -15.02
C ILE A 2 11.71 9.27 -15.06
N VAL A 3 11.97 8.68 -16.23
CA VAL A 3 11.99 7.22 -16.43
C VAL A 3 13.19 6.54 -15.77
N ARG A 4 14.29 7.28 -15.53
CA ARG A 4 15.50 6.74 -14.92
C ARG A 4 15.33 6.53 -13.43
N THR A 5 14.62 7.44 -12.76
CA THR A 5 14.33 7.37 -11.32
C THR A 5 13.43 6.18 -10.97
N TRP A 6 12.55 5.76 -11.89
CA TRP A 6 11.67 4.60 -11.69
C TRP A 6 12.41 3.26 -11.60
N LYS A 7 13.56 3.12 -12.28
CA LYS A 7 14.38 1.89 -12.20
C LYS A 7 15.24 1.84 -10.95
N THR A 8 15.54 2.99 -10.33
CA THR A 8 16.33 3.08 -9.09
C THR A 8 15.48 2.97 -7.83
N LEU A 9 14.15 2.99 -7.93
CA LEU A 9 13.26 2.87 -6.78
C LEU A 9 13.17 1.42 -6.28
N PRO A 10 13.15 1.19 -4.96
CA PRO A 10 12.97 -0.14 -4.37
C PRO A 10 11.70 -0.83 -4.90
N LYS A 11 11.75 -2.17 -5.01
CA LYS A 11 10.62 -2.99 -5.51
C LYS A 11 9.30 -2.64 -4.81
N LEU A 12 9.34 -2.37 -3.50
CA LEU A 12 8.19 -1.92 -2.69
C LEU A 12 7.58 -0.61 -3.18
N VAL A 13 8.38 0.42 -3.46
CA VAL A 13 7.85 1.73 -3.85
C VAL A 13 7.13 1.62 -5.19
N ARG A 14 7.70 0.86 -6.14
CA ARG A 14 7.06 0.62 -7.44
C ARG A 14 5.76 -0.18 -7.32
N PHE A 15 5.73 -1.16 -6.43
CA PHE A 15 4.52 -1.92 -6.10
C PHE A 15 3.44 -1.01 -5.49
N MET A 16 3.81 -0.18 -4.52
CA MET A 16 2.91 0.73 -3.84
C MET A 16 2.32 1.78 -4.80
N VAL A 17 3.14 2.40 -5.65
CA VAL A 17 2.68 3.39 -6.64
C VAL A 17 1.72 2.76 -7.67
N ARG A 18 1.99 1.53 -8.10
CA ARG A 18 1.09 0.82 -9.04
C ARG A 18 -0.27 0.55 -8.42
N ASN A 19 -0.31 0.07 -7.18
CA ASN A 19 -1.56 -0.19 -6.48
C ASN A 19 -2.30 1.11 -6.13
N ALA A 20 -1.59 2.16 -5.74
CA ALA A 20 -2.17 3.49 -5.55
C ALA A 20 -2.83 4.00 -6.83
N ALA A 21 -2.17 3.86 -7.99
CA ALA A 21 -2.71 4.28 -9.26
C ALA A 21 -4.00 3.52 -9.64
N LEU A 22 -4.06 2.21 -9.35
CA LEU A 22 -5.28 1.42 -9.55
C LEU A 22 -6.43 1.91 -8.65
N GLY A 23 -6.14 2.18 -7.37
CA GLY A 23 -7.12 2.74 -6.43
C GLY A 23 -7.63 4.11 -6.87
N ILE A 24 -6.72 5.03 -7.25
CA ILE A 24 -7.08 6.37 -7.73
C ILE A 24 -7.96 6.29 -8.98
N GLY A 25 -7.59 5.44 -9.95
CA GLY A 25 -8.38 5.24 -11.16
C GLY A 25 -9.81 4.77 -10.87
N PHE A 26 -9.96 3.80 -9.96
CA PHE A 26 -11.27 3.34 -9.50
C PHE A 26 -12.05 4.44 -8.78
N GLY A 27 -11.39 5.21 -7.91
CA GLY A 27 -12.00 6.33 -7.19
C GLY A 27 -12.52 7.41 -8.16
N TRP A 28 -11.76 7.75 -9.18
CA TRP A 28 -12.20 8.73 -10.19
C TRP A 28 -13.31 8.21 -11.08
N ALA A 29 -13.31 6.92 -11.43
CA ALA A 29 -14.42 6.31 -12.15
C ALA A 29 -15.73 6.39 -11.34
N LEU A 30 -15.66 6.07 -10.04
CA LEU A 30 -16.81 6.17 -9.13
C LEU A 30 -17.26 7.62 -8.96
N LEU A 31 -16.32 8.55 -8.81
CA LEU A 31 -16.62 9.97 -8.70
C LEU A 31 -17.28 10.51 -9.99
N GLY A 32 -16.77 10.12 -11.16
CA GLY A 32 -17.38 10.47 -12.45
C GLY A 32 -18.81 9.93 -12.56
N ALA A 33 -19.05 8.71 -12.12
CA ALA A 33 -20.40 8.14 -12.06
C ALA A 33 -21.32 8.92 -11.10
N LEU A 34 -20.79 9.36 -9.96
CA LEU A 34 -21.53 10.17 -8.98
C LEU A 34 -21.94 11.54 -9.54
N LEU A 35 -21.03 12.19 -10.26
CA LEU A 35 -21.30 13.46 -10.93
C LEU A 35 -22.29 13.28 -12.08
N TRP A 36 -22.21 12.17 -12.81
CA TRP A 36 -23.12 11.87 -13.92
C TRP A 36 -24.55 11.56 -13.45
N ALA A 37 -24.68 10.81 -12.35
CA ALA A 37 -25.97 10.53 -11.73
C ALA A 37 -26.53 11.71 -10.90
N ASP A 38 -25.80 12.83 -10.85
CA ASP A 38 -26.12 14.04 -10.07
C ASP A 38 -26.59 13.73 -8.64
N VAL A 39 -25.89 12.80 -7.96
CA VAL A 39 -26.32 12.30 -6.65
C VAL A 39 -26.32 13.45 -5.65
N GLY A 40 -27.51 13.78 -5.13
CA GLY A 40 -27.69 14.90 -4.21
C GLY A 40 -27.53 16.29 -4.86
N GLY A 41 -27.55 16.39 -6.19
CA GLY A 41 -27.38 17.64 -6.92
C GLY A 41 -25.94 18.13 -7.00
N LEU A 42 -24.95 17.29 -6.68
CA LEU A 42 -23.52 17.65 -6.64
C LEU A 42 -23.00 18.15 -7.99
N GLY A 43 -23.38 17.52 -9.10
CA GLY A 43 -22.96 17.91 -10.44
C GLY A 43 -23.56 19.27 -10.82
N SER A 44 -24.84 19.45 -10.55
CA SER A 44 -25.54 20.73 -10.78
C SER A 44 -25.03 21.86 -9.88
N LEU A 45 -24.66 21.54 -8.63
CA LEU A 45 -24.12 22.48 -7.65
C LEU A 45 -22.71 22.93 -8.00
N ILE A 46 -21.87 22.01 -8.47
CA ILE A 46 -20.53 22.33 -8.98
C ILE A 46 -20.66 23.16 -10.27
N GLY A 47 -21.57 22.80 -11.17
CA GLY A 47 -21.76 23.51 -12.44
C GLY A 47 -22.24 24.96 -12.31
N HIS A 48 -23.06 25.26 -11.31
CA HIS A 48 -23.53 26.63 -11.04
C HIS A 48 -22.59 27.45 -10.15
N SER A 49 -21.57 26.82 -9.55
CA SER A 49 -20.67 27.49 -8.63
C SER A 49 -19.51 28.18 -9.35
N ARG A 50 -19.23 29.43 -8.97
CA ARG A 50 -18.04 30.19 -9.41
C ARG A 50 -16.71 29.52 -9.00
N LEU A 51 -16.77 28.59 -8.05
CA LEU A 51 -15.63 27.82 -7.53
C LEU A 51 -15.61 26.37 -8.04
N ALA A 52 -16.24 26.09 -9.18
CA ALA A 52 -16.30 24.76 -9.77
C ALA A 52 -14.92 24.08 -9.88
N GLY A 53 -13.89 24.82 -10.32
CA GLY A 53 -12.52 24.30 -10.48
C GLY A 53 -11.90 23.80 -9.16
N PRO A 54 -11.77 24.65 -8.12
CA PRO A 54 -11.28 24.24 -6.81
C PRO A 54 -12.10 23.12 -6.16
N ALA A 55 -13.43 23.15 -6.32
CA ALA A 55 -14.32 22.11 -5.80
C ALA A 55 -14.02 20.75 -6.45
N LEU A 56 -13.89 20.72 -7.78
CA LEU A 56 -13.53 19.51 -8.52
C LEU A 56 -12.15 19.00 -8.08
N PHE A 57 -11.17 19.89 -7.94
CA PHE A 57 -9.83 19.51 -7.51
C PHE A 57 -9.82 18.86 -6.12
N LEU A 58 -10.52 19.46 -5.16
CA LEU A 58 -10.63 18.91 -3.81
C LEU A 58 -11.34 17.56 -3.81
N LEU A 59 -12.38 17.41 -4.65
CA LEU A 59 -13.18 16.20 -4.74
C LEU A 59 -12.41 15.05 -5.39
N PHE A 60 -11.75 15.31 -6.52
CA PHE A 60 -10.85 14.35 -7.17
C PHE A 60 -9.66 14.00 -6.29
N GLY A 61 -9.09 14.98 -5.58
CA GLY A 61 -8.00 14.77 -4.63
C GLY A 61 -8.42 13.92 -3.42
N GLY A 62 -9.59 14.22 -2.83
CA GLY A 62 -10.14 13.45 -1.71
C GLY A 62 -10.43 12.00 -2.09
N PHE A 63 -11.06 11.77 -3.25
CA PHE A 63 -11.27 10.41 -3.77
C PHE A 63 -9.95 9.70 -4.07
N ALA A 64 -8.98 10.39 -4.66
CA ALA A 64 -7.66 9.83 -4.94
C ALA A 64 -6.95 9.37 -3.65
N VAL A 65 -6.96 10.18 -2.60
CA VAL A 65 -6.31 9.83 -1.32
C VAL A 65 -7.03 8.67 -0.63
N THR A 66 -8.36 8.69 -0.58
CA THR A 66 -9.15 7.62 0.08
C THR A 66 -9.01 6.28 -0.64
N PHE A 67 -9.28 6.24 -1.95
CA PHE A 67 -9.20 4.99 -2.72
C PHE A 67 -7.77 4.56 -3.01
N GLY A 68 -6.85 5.50 -3.25
CA GLY A 68 -5.43 5.21 -3.38
C GLY A 68 -4.84 4.62 -2.10
N GLY A 69 -5.18 5.20 -0.94
CA GLY A 69 -4.79 4.68 0.37
C GLY A 69 -5.41 3.31 0.66
N ALA A 70 -6.69 3.12 0.35
CA ALA A 70 -7.34 1.81 0.48
C ALA A 70 -6.67 0.73 -0.37
N ALA A 71 -6.41 1.01 -1.65
CA ALA A 71 -5.75 0.06 -2.56
C ALA A 71 -4.31 -0.26 -2.12
N VAL A 72 -3.56 0.74 -1.64
CA VAL A 72 -2.23 0.52 -1.06
C VAL A 72 -2.30 -0.33 0.20
N SER A 73 -3.25 -0.05 1.10
CA SER A 73 -3.47 -0.85 2.32
C SER A 73 -3.79 -2.29 1.95
N THR A 74 -4.77 -2.53 1.08
CA THR A 74 -5.10 -3.87 0.58
C THR A 74 -3.87 -4.56 -0.02
N ALA A 75 -3.08 -3.85 -0.83
CA ALA A 75 -1.89 -4.42 -1.44
C ALA A 75 -0.79 -4.78 -0.43
N VAL A 76 -0.64 -3.99 0.64
CA VAL A 76 0.30 -4.30 1.75
C VAL A 76 -0.20 -5.49 2.57
N LEU A 77 -1.51 -5.56 2.84
CA LEU A 77 -2.10 -6.65 3.62
C LEU A 77 -2.16 -7.98 2.84
N LEU A 78 -2.42 -7.94 1.52
CA LEU A 78 -2.43 -9.13 0.66
C LEU A 78 -1.06 -9.50 0.10
N GLY A 79 -0.10 -8.57 0.09
CA GLY A 79 1.26 -8.78 -0.38
C GLY A 79 2.09 -9.58 0.62
N HIS A 80 1.69 -10.82 0.91
CA HIS A 80 2.39 -11.73 1.83
C HIS A 80 3.61 -12.43 1.19
N GLU A 81 4.05 -12.01 0.00
CA GLU A 81 5.26 -12.54 -0.62
C GLU A 81 6.21 -11.39 -0.93
N PHE A 82 6.78 -10.83 0.14
CA PHE A 82 8.16 -10.40 0.03
C PHE A 82 8.97 -11.69 0.02
N GLU A 83 9.21 -12.22 -1.18
CA GLU A 83 10.22 -13.25 -1.42
C GLU A 83 11.50 -12.73 -0.77
N ASP A 84 11.80 -13.27 0.43
CA ASP A 84 12.95 -12.93 1.24
C ASP A 84 14.15 -13.59 0.56
N ASP A 85 14.58 -13.00 -0.56
CA ASP A 85 15.89 -13.24 -1.15
C ASP A 85 16.99 -12.62 -0.26
N ARG A 86 16.84 -12.66 1.07
CA ARG A 86 18.00 -12.61 1.93
C ARG A 86 18.65 -13.96 1.76
N ASP A 87 19.80 -13.93 1.12
CA ASP A 87 20.90 -14.87 1.18
C ASP A 87 21.11 -15.40 2.62
N LEU A 88 20.22 -16.28 3.08
CA LEU A 88 20.36 -17.12 4.26
C LEU A 88 21.17 -18.38 3.90
N ASP A 89 21.92 -18.34 2.81
CA ASP A 89 22.83 -19.39 2.35
C ASP A 89 24.28 -19.20 2.87
N LYS A 90 24.54 -18.24 3.78
CA LYS A 90 25.85 -18.08 4.44
C LYS A 90 25.90 -18.08 5.96
N ALA A 91 24.77 -18.30 6.63
CA ALA A 91 24.79 -18.83 7.98
C ALA A 91 23.97 -20.12 7.94
N GLY A 92 24.67 -21.24 7.85
CA GLY A 92 24.04 -22.57 7.87
C GLY A 92 23.05 -22.66 9.02
N PRO A 93 22.01 -23.50 8.91
CA PRO A 93 20.99 -23.60 9.94
C PRO A 93 21.71 -23.82 11.27
N ALA A 94 21.57 -22.86 12.19
CA ALA A 94 21.65 -23.19 13.59
C ALA A 94 20.49 -24.17 13.78
N VAL A 95 20.81 -25.45 13.60
CA VAL A 95 19.95 -26.55 13.96
C VAL A 95 19.64 -26.30 15.42
N VAL A 96 18.47 -25.73 15.68
CA VAL A 96 17.84 -25.82 16.99
C VAL A 96 17.46 -27.28 17.05
N THR A 97 18.42 -28.10 17.45
CA THR A 97 18.14 -29.45 17.88
C THR A 97 17.36 -29.25 19.17
N ASP A 98 16.05 -29.53 19.12
CA ASP A 98 15.25 -29.84 20.30
C ASP A 98 15.73 -31.17 20.93
N ASP A 99 17.04 -31.38 20.98
CA ASP A 99 17.63 -32.34 21.89
C ASP A 99 17.51 -31.71 23.28
N PRO A 100 16.86 -32.36 24.24
CA PRO A 100 16.94 -31.92 25.62
C PRO A 100 18.41 -31.98 26.00
N LEU A 101 19.08 -30.82 26.04
CA LEU A 101 20.42 -30.70 26.58
C LEU A 101 20.34 -31.32 27.98
N PRO A 102 21.04 -32.43 28.26
CA PRO A 102 21.02 -33.00 29.60
C PRO A 102 21.58 -31.91 30.50
N ALA A 103 20.70 -31.37 31.35
CA ALA A 103 21.04 -30.32 32.28
C ALA A 103 21.99 -30.88 33.34
N THR A 104 23.27 -31.03 32.98
CA THR A 104 24.37 -31.26 33.92
C THR A 104 24.73 -29.92 34.55
N LEU A 105 23.76 -29.35 35.27
CA LEU A 105 24.06 -28.25 36.17
C LEU A 105 24.83 -28.85 37.36
N PRO A 106 26.11 -28.49 37.59
CA PRO A 106 26.80 -28.91 38.79
C PRO A 106 26.07 -28.32 39.99
N ALA A 107 25.44 -29.18 40.78
CA ALA A 107 24.80 -28.81 42.02
C ALA A 107 25.86 -28.20 42.94
N LYS A 108 25.86 -26.87 43.05
CA LYS A 108 26.74 -26.11 43.93
C LYS A 108 26.36 -26.46 45.37
N THR A 109 27.10 -27.39 45.96
CA THR A 109 26.99 -27.80 47.35
C THR A 109 27.27 -26.59 48.25
N ARG A 110 26.32 -26.25 49.12
CA ARG A 110 26.50 -25.32 50.22
C ARG A 110 26.16 -26.03 51.51
#